data_AF-A0A7Y5UV27-F1
#
_entry.id   AF-A0A7Y5UV27-F1
#
_cell.length_a   1.000
_cell.length_b   1.000
_cell.length_c   1.000
_cell.angle_alpha   90.00
_cell.angle_beta   90.00
_cell.angle_gamma   90.00
#
_symmetry.space_group_name_H-M   'P 1'
#
loop_
_entity.id
_entity.type
_entity.pdbx_description
1 polymer ?
#
loop_
_entity_poly.entity_id
_entity_poly.type
_entity_poly.pdbx_seq_one_letter_code
_entity_poly.pdbx_strand_id
1 'polypeptide(L)'
;MAAELDALLRAARRRIVCQTWARQLGEAVRIVLGLAVVLVGADRLWRLPFSPWPLVAVILLLAGGLAGLVAWRRRLGAQATAWVLDERLGLGERLSSAVAMRQSGYQGPLLEPVVGAAEREAAAIDLRVALPEPARGRLRQSVGLGLLLLTVALLPRQTFWRSRTDLATEVVT
;
A
#
# COMPACT_ATOMS: atom_id res chain seq x y z
N MET A 1 -12.95 16.74 27.63
CA MET A 1 -13.74 16.06 26.57
C MET A 1 -13.11 16.20 25.18
N ALA A 2 -12.65 17.39 24.80
CA ALA A 2 -11.89 17.63 23.56
C ALA A 2 -10.71 16.66 23.23
N ALA A 3 -10.16 15.99 24.24
CA ALA A 3 -9.09 15.01 24.10
C ALA A 3 -9.52 13.72 23.36
N GLU A 4 -10.80 13.35 23.42
CA GLU A 4 -11.31 12.11 22.80
C GLU A 4 -11.37 12.24 21.27
N LEU A 5 -11.93 13.35 20.77
CA LEU A 5 -11.94 13.65 19.33
C LEU A 5 -10.51 13.71 18.77
N ASP A 6 -9.58 14.36 19.48
CA ASP A 6 -8.18 14.44 19.08
C ASP A 6 -7.48 13.08 19.11
N ALA A 7 -7.84 12.20 20.06
CA ALA A 7 -7.33 10.83 20.12
C ALA A 7 -7.85 10.00 18.94
N LEU A 8 -9.14 10.10 18.62
CA LEU A 8 -9.76 9.41 17.48
C LEU A 8 -9.14 9.87 16.17
N LEU A 9 -9.01 11.18 15.93
CA LEU A 9 -8.39 11.71 14.73
C LEU A 9 -6.92 11.28 14.59
N ARG A 10 -6.16 11.24 15.69
CA ARG A 10 -4.78 10.71 15.68
C ARG A 10 -4.72 9.21 15.38
N ALA A 11 -5.66 8.43 15.89
CA ALA A 11 -5.75 7.00 15.61
C ALA A 11 -6.14 6.74 14.14
N ALA A 12 -7.18 7.43 13.65
CA ALA A 12 -7.62 7.37 12.26
C ALA A 12 -6.50 7.81 11.30
N ARG A 13 -5.81 8.91 11.60
CA ARG A 13 -4.66 9.38 10.81
C ARG A 13 -3.57 8.33 10.72
N ARG A 14 -3.15 7.75 11.85
CA ARG A 14 -2.13 6.69 11.86
C ARG A 14 -2.58 5.51 10.99
N ARG A 15 -3.84 5.09 11.12
CA ARG A 15 -4.39 3.99 10.32
C ARG A 15 -4.39 4.32 8.82
N ILE A 16 -4.87 5.50 8.41
CA ILE A 16 -4.88 5.91 7.00
C ILE A 16 -3.46 5.97 6.43
N VAL A 17 -2.49 6.49 7.20
CA VAL A 17 -1.08 6.52 6.78
C VAL A 17 -0.53 5.10 6.62
N CYS A 18 -0.74 4.21 7.59
CA CYS A 18 -0.34 2.81 7.49
C CYS A 18 -0.99 2.11 6.29
N GLN A 19 -2.27 2.35 6.04
CA GLN A 19 -2.99 1.76 4.91
C GLN A 19 -2.48 2.27 3.56
N THR A 20 -2.21 3.58 3.47
CA THR A 20 -1.65 4.20 2.27
C THR A 20 -0.24 3.69 2.00
N TRP A 21 0.58 3.59 3.05
CA TRP A 21 1.92 3.06 2.95
C TRP A 21 1.91 1.58 2.54
N ALA A 22 1.10 0.75 3.19
CA ALA A 22 0.95 -0.67 2.84
C ALA A 22 0.46 -0.85 1.40
N ARG A 23 -0.46 0.02 0.94
CA ARG A 23 -0.92 0.03 -0.45
C ARG A 23 0.21 0.35 -1.43
N GLN A 24 0.95 1.44 -1.19
CA GLN A 24 2.05 1.85 -2.06
C GLN A 24 3.18 0.82 -2.08
N LEU A 25 3.51 0.27 -0.91
CA LEU A 25 4.48 -0.81 -0.78
C LEU A 25 4.04 -2.05 -1.57
N GLY A 26 2.77 -2.44 -1.47
CA GLY A 26 2.22 -3.55 -2.22
C GLY A 26 2.24 -3.33 -3.75
N GLU A 27 1.96 -2.13 -4.21
CA GLU A 27 2.06 -1.76 -5.63
C GLU A 27 3.52 -1.77 -6.11
N ALA A 28 4.45 -1.21 -5.33
CA ALA A 28 5.88 -1.24 -5.62
C ALA A 28 6.43 -2.67 -5.69
N VAL A 29 6.12 -3.51 -4.70
CA VAL A 29 6.55 -4.91 -4.65
C VAL A 29 6.07 -5.67 -5.89
N ARG A 30 4.85 -5.43 -6.37
CA ARG A 30 4.34 -6.07 -7.60
C ARG A 30 5.09 -5.64 -8.84
N ILE A 31 5.35 -4.34 -8.98
CA ILE A 31 6.12 -3.81 -10.12
C ILE A 31 7.50 -4.45 -10.13
N VAL A 32 8.18 -4.51 -8.98
CA VAL A 32 9.52 -5.10 -8.91
C VAL A 32 9.49 -6.61 -9.13
N LEU A 33 8.52 -7.34 -8.58
CA LEU A 33 8.34 -8.76 -8.87
C LEU A 33 8.10 -9.03 -10.35
N GLY A 34 7.22 -8.25 -11.00
CA GLY A 34 6.98 -8.35 -12.43
C GLY A 34 8.25 -8.09 -13.25
N LEU A 35 9.00 -7.04 -12.90
CA LEU A 35 10.28 -6.73 -13.55
C LEU A 35 11.30 -7.85 -13.34
N ALA A 36 11.37 -8.42 -12.13
CA ALA A 36 12.28 -9.51 -11.81
C ALA A 36 11.95 -10.78 -12.59
N VAL A 37 10.66 -11.11 -12.79
CA VAL A 37 10.24 -12.23 -13.66
C VAL A 37 10.73 -12.01 -15.08
N VAL A 38 10.55 -10.80 -15.64
CA VAL A 38 11.01 -10.46 -17.00
C VAL A 38 12.53 -10.55 -17.10
N LEU A 39 13.26 -10.03 -16.11
CA LEU A 39 14.71 -10.00 -16.09
C LEU A 39 15.32 -11.41 -15.98
N VAL A 40 14.76 -12.26 -15.13
CA VAL A 40 15.17 -13.67 -14.99
C VAL A 40 14.82 -14.46 -16.26
N GLY A 41 13.65 -14.22 -16.86
CA GLY A 41 13.29 -14.81 -18.15
C GLY A 41 14.27 -14.42 -19.26
N ALA A 42 14.64 -13.15 -19.33
CA ALA A 42 15.62 -12.63 -20.28
C ALA A 42 17.02 -13.22 -20.05
N ASP A 43 17.49 -13.33 -18.81
CA ASP A 43 18.77 -14.00 -18.48
C ASP A 43 18.80 -15.45 -18.96
N ARG A 44 17.69 -16.17 -18.78
CA ARG A 44 17.58 -17.56 -19.24
C ARG A 44 17.55 -17.68 -20.76
N LEU A 45 16.93 -16.74 -21.47
CA LEU A 45 16.84 -16.73 -22.93
C LEU A 45 18.17 -16.31 -23.59
N TRP A 46 18.80 -15.24 -23.10
CA TRP A 46 19.95 -14.59 -23.74
C TRP A 46 21.31 -14.90 -23.09
N ARG A 47 21.35 -15.66 -21.99
CA ARG A 47 22.60 -15.98 -21.25
C ARG A 47 23.39 -14.71 -20.91
N LEU A 48 22.74 -13.79 -20.20
CA LEU A 48 23.39 -12.56 -19.78
C LEU A 48 24.60 -12.91 -18.88
N PRO A 49 25.74 -12.20 -19.02
CA PRO A 49 26.94 -12.47 -18.23
C PRO A 49 26.84 -11.95 -16.78
N PHE A 50 25.72 -11.33 -16.39
CA PHE A 50 25.54 -10.65 -15.11
C PHE A 50 24.40 -11.27 -14.30
N SER A 51 24.56 -11.34 -12.97
CA SER A 51 23.52 -11.82 -12.05
C SER A 51 22.50 -10.72 -11.73
N PRO A 52 21.21 -10.88 -12.07
CA PRO A 52 20.18 -9.84 -11.88
C PRO A 52 19.81 -9.57 -10.41
N TRP A 53 20.11 -10.48 -9.49
CA TRP A 53 19.61 -10.45 -8.11
C TRP A 53 20.03 -9.23 -7.27
N PRO A 54 21.28 -8.76 -7.32
CA PRO A 54 21.69 -7.56 -6.58
C PRO A 54 20.92 -6.32 -7.06
N LEU A 55 20.68 -6.21 -8.36
CA LEU A 55 19.94 -5.10 -8.96
C LEU A 55 18.49 -5.09 -8.46
N VAL A 56 17.84 -6.26 -8.44
CA VAL A 56 16.47 -6.41 -7.93
C VAL A 56 16.38 -6.03 -6.44
N ALA A 57 17.36 -6.44 -5.62
CA ALA A 57 17.41 -6.10 -4.21
C ALA A 57 17.54 -4.58 -3.98
N VAL A 58 18.42 -3.91 -4.74
CA VAL A 58 18.59 -2.45 -4.68
C VAL A 58 17.31 -1.72 -5.09
N ILE A 59 16.66 -2.16 -6.17
CA ILE A 59 15.41 -1.55 -6.65
C ILE A 59 14.30 -1.71 -5.59
N LEU A 60 14.16 -2.88 -4.97
CA LEU A 60 13.20 -3.11 -3.89
C LEU A 60 13.43 -2.16 -2.71
N LEU A 61 14.68 -1.99 -2.31
CA LEU A 61 15.05 -1.16 -1.16
C LEU A 61 14.78 0.33 -1.45
N LEU A 62 15.14 0.81 -2.64
CA LEU A 62 14.84 2.17 -3.08
C LEU A 62 13.34 2.43 -3.21
N ALA A 63 12.60 1.50 -3.82
CA ALA A 63 11.15 1.64 -3.98
C ALA A 63 10.42 1.64 -2.63
N GLY A 64 10.83 0.77 -1.69
CA GLY A 64 10.33 0.77 -0.32
C GLY A 64 10.63 2.07 0.43
N GLY A 65 11.86 2.59 0.28
CA GLY A 65 12.27 3.88 0.86
C GLY A 65 11.47 5.06 0.30
N LEU A 66 11.32 5.13 -1.02
CA LEU A 66 10.51 6.16 -1.70
C LEU A 66 9.03 6.08 -1.31
N ALA A 67 8.44 4.89 -1.25
CA ALA A 67 7.06 4.71 -0.77
C ALA A 67 6.90 5.18 0.69
N GLY A 68 7.88 4.87 1.55
CA GLY A 68 7.93 5.39 2.92
C GLY A 68 8.00 6.91 2.97
N LEU A 69 8.87 7.52 2.17
CA LEU A 69 9.04 8.96 2.10
C LEU A 69 7.78 9.66 1.57
N VAL A 70 7.15 9.12 0.53
CA VAL A 70 5.90 9.67 -0.04
C VAL A 70 4.76 9.56 0.97
N ALA A 71 4.61 8.41 1.64
CA ALA A 71 3.62 8.24 2.69
C ALA A 71 3.86 9.20 3.87
N TRP A 72 5.13 9.44 4.22
CA TRP A 72 5.50 10.41 5.25
C TRP A 72 5.23 11.86 4.85
N ARG A 73 5.52 12.23 3.60
CA ARG A 73 5.26 13.60 3.09
C ARG A 73 3.77 13.89 2.93
N ARG A 74 2.95 12.89 2.59
CA ARG A 74 1.48 13.00 2.51
C ARG A 74 0.79 12.91 3.88
N ARG A 75 1.38 13.52 4.90
CA ARG A 75 0.79 13.67 6.23
C ARG A 75 -0.50 14.48 6.12
N LEU A 76 -1.64 13.79 6.01
CA LEU A 76 -2.97 14.40 6.02
C LEU A 76 -3.11 15.29 7.26
N GLY A 77 -3.61 16.50 7.08
CA GLY A 77 -3.99 17.38 8.19
C GLY A 77 -5.15 16.79 8.99
N ALA A 78 -5.39 17.32 10.20
CA ALA A 78 -6.53 16.89 11.01
C ALA A 78 -7.87 17.12 10.28
N GLN A 79 -7.99 18.25 9.56
CA GLN A 79 -9.17 18.58 8.78
C GLN A 79 -9.40 17.61 7.60
N ALA A 80 -8.35 17.30 6.83
CA ALA A 80 -8.45 16.31 5.76
C ALA A 80 -8.79 14.91 6.28
N THR A 81 -8.28 14.55 7.47
CA THR A 81 -8.62 13.27 8.12
C THR A 81 -10.09 13.23 8.54
N ALA A 82 -10.61 14.33 9.08
CA ALA A 82 -12.01 14.46 9.46
C ALA A 82 -12.93 14.38 8.23
N TRP A 83 -12.56 15.03 7.13
CA TRP A 83 -13.30 14.96 5.87
C TRP A 83 -13.37 13.53 5.31
N VAL A 84 -12.25 12.80 5.31
CA VAL A 84 -12.23 11.37 4.89
C VAL A 84 -13.12 10.51 5.79
N LEU A 85 -13.14 10.76 7.09
CA LEU A 85 -14.02 10.06 8.02
C LEU A 85 -15.50 10.37 7.74
N ASP A 86 -15.84 11.64 7.55
CA ASP A 86 -17.21 12.07 7.23
C ASP A 86 -17.71 11.42 5.94
N GLU A 87 -16.88 11.40 4.88
CA GLU A 87 -17.22 10.78 3.60
C GLU A 87 -17.43 9.26 3.74
N ARG A 88 -16.57 8.58 4.51
CA ARG A 88 -16.63 7.13 4.69
C ARG A 88 -17.80 6.66 5.55
N LEU A 89 -18.19 7.48 6.51
CA LEU A 89 -19.24 7.17 7.47
C LEU A 89 -20.58 7.82 7.12
N GLY A 90 -20.62 8.66 6.08
CA GLY A 90 -21.83 9.37 5.67
C GLY A 90 -22.29 10.41 6.70
N LEU A 91 -21.37 11.02 7.45
CA LEU A 91 -21.71 11.94 8.55
C LEU A 91 -22.08 13.34 8.08
N GLY A 92 -22.01 13.63 6.78
CA GLY A 92 -22.45 14.91 6.22
C GLY A 92 -21.67 16.11 6.79
N GLU A 93 -20.34 16.05 6.78
CA GLU A 93 -19.43 17.13 7.19
C GLU A 93 -19.43 17.50 8.70
N ARG A 94 -20.06 16.70 9.56
CA ARG A 94 -20.14 16.98 11.01
C ARG A 94 -18.78 17.04 11.69
N LEU A 95 -17.90 16.06 11.45
CA LEU A 95 -16.57 16.03 12.07
C LEU A 95 -15.66 17.11 11.49
N SER A 96 -15.67 17.29 10.18
CA SER A 96 -14.87 18.30 9.48
C SER A 96 -15.28 19.72 9.86
N SER A 97 -16.57 20.00 10.03
CA SER A 97 -17.07 21.29 10.52
C SER A 97 -16.65 21.54 11.97
N ALA A 98 -16.80 20.56 12.86
CA ALA A 98 -16.38 20.68 14.25
C ALA A 98 -14.86 20.94 14.38
N VAL A 99 -14.05 20.23 13.57
CA VAL A 99 -12.59 20.45 13.52
C VAL A 99 -12.24 21.81 12.94
N ALA A 100 -12.93 22.26 11.89
CA ALA A 100 -12.70 23.57 11.28
C ALA A 100 -13.03 24.72 12.24
N MET A 101 -14.19 24.66 12.92
CA MET A 101 -14.59 25.66 13.92
C MET A 101 -13.62 25.73 15.10
N ARG A 102 -13.07 24.58 15.51
CA ARG A 102 -12.05 24.54 16.57
C ARG A 102 -10.71 25.11 16.12
N GLN A 103 -10.29 24.84 14.88
CA GLN A 103 -9.04 25.36 14.31
C GLN A 103 -9.09 26.86 14.03
N SER A 104 -10.26 27.40 13.70
CA SER A 104 -10.45 28.84 13.53
C SER A 104 -10.49 29.61 14.85
N GLY A 105 -10.48 28.93 16.00
CA GLY A 105 -10.55 29.57 17.32
C GLY A 105 -11.92 30.20 17.60
N TYR A 106 -12.97 29.78 16.90
CA TYR A 106 -14.33 30.30 17.11
C TYR A 106 -14.83 29.93 18.50
N GLN A 107 -15.26 30.92 19.30
CA GLN A 107 -15.76 30.74 20.68
C GLN A 107 -17.27 31.06 20.82
N GLY A 108 -18.01 31.10 19.71
CA GLY A 108 -19.43 31.46 19.76
C GLY A 108 -20.33 30.39 20.41
N PRO A 109 -21.54 30.76 20.83
CA PRO A 109 -22.47 29.86 21.53
C PRO A 109 -22.91 28.64 20.69
N LEU A 110 -22.70 28.69 19.36
CA LEU A 110 -22.97 27.57 18.45
C LEU A 110 -21.87 26.49 18.46
N LEU A 111 -20.70 26.77 19.04
CA LEU A 111 -19.58 25.81 19.05
C LEU A 111 -19.91 24.58 19.90
N GLU A 112 -20.38 24.79 21.12
CA GLU A 112 -20.60 23.75 22.11
C GLU A 112 -21.59 22.66 21.65
N PRO A 113 -22.77 22.98 21.06
CA PRO A 113 -23.67 21.95 20.56
C PRO A 113 -23.12 21.19 19.36
N VAL A 114 -22.39 21.86 18.45
CA VAL A 114 -21.79 21.23 17.26
C VAL A 114 -20.67 20.27 17.67
N VAL A 115 -19.76 20.73 18.54
CA VAL A 115 -18.66 19.90 19.05
C VAL A 115 -19.20 18.75 19.89
N GLY A 116 -20.18 18.99 20.77
CA GLY A 116 -20.79 17.93 21.60
C GLY A 116 -21.58 16.89 20.79
N ALA A 117 -22.17 17.25 19.65
CA ALA A 117 -22.76 16.28 18.73
C ALA A 117 -21.68 15.44 18.03
N ALA A 118 -20.65 16.09 17.51
CA ALA A 118 -19.52 15.43 16.86
C ALA A 118 -18.76 14.48 17.82
N GLU A 119 -18.59 14.85 19.09
CA GLU A 119 -17.96 14.00 20.11
C GLU A 119 -18.79 12.75 20.42
N ARG A 120 -20.13 12.89 20.54
CA ARG A 120 -21.02 11.73 20.75
C ARG A 120 -21.00 10.77 19.57
N GLU A 121 -20.98 11.29 18.35
CA GLU A 121 -20.83 10.46 17.15
C GLU A 121 -19.44 9.82 17.08
N ALA A 122 -18.38 10.57 17.38
CA ALA A 122 -17.01 10.07 17.47
C ALA A 122 -16.88 8.90 18.44
N ALA A 123 -17.51 8.97 19.61
CA ALA A 123 -17.51 7.90 20.59
C ALA A 123 -18.22 6.62 20.10
N ALA A 124 -19.19 6.74 19.19
CA ALA A 124 -19.92 5.60 18.63
C ALA A 124 -19.23 4.97 17.41
N ILE A 125 -18.20 5.61 16.83
CA ILE A 125 -17.55 5.15 15.61
C ILE A 125 -16.53 4.04 15.90
N ASP A 126 -16.77 2.85 15.35
CA ASP A 126 -15.74 1.81 15.27
C ASP A 126 -14.83 2.06 14.05
N LEU A 127 -13.60 2.52 14.33
CA LEU A 127 -12.56 2.74 13.32
C LEU A 127 -12.23 1.48 12.51
N ARG A 128 -12.48 0.27 13.02
CA ARG A 128 -12.25 -0.98 12.28
C ARG A 128 -13.26 -1.18 11.17
N VAL A 129 -14.51 -0.82 11.41
CA VAL A 129 -15.60 -0.88 10.43
C VAL A 129 -15.46 0.28 9.45
N ALA A 130 -15.16 1.49 9.95
CA ALA A 130 -15.01 2.69 9.12
C ALA A 130 -13.83 2.60 8.12
N LEU A 131 -12.72 2.02 8.57
CA LEU A 131 -11.48 1.90 7.80
C LEU A 131 -11.07 0.43 7.74
N PRO A 132 -11.78 -0.41 6.95
CA PRO A 132 -11.46 -1.82 6.84
C PRO A 132 -10.01 -2.00 6.39
N GLU A 133 -9.35 -3.03 6.91
CA GLU A 133 -7.95 -3.28 6.55
C GLU A 133 -7.85 -3.47 5.02
N PRO A 134 -6.90 -2.77 4.35
CA PRO A 134 -6.77 -2.82 2.92
C PRO A 134 -6.33 -4.22 2.50
N ALA A 135 -7.35 -5.01 2.17
CA ALA A 135 -7.35 -6.13 1.26
C ALA A 135 -6.35 -7.25 1.57
N ARG A 136 -6.82 -8.24 2.35
CA ARG A 136 -6.35 -9.64 2.29
C ARG A 136 -6.12 -10.13 0.85
N GLY A 137 -6.96 -9.68 -0.10
CA GLY A 137 -6.83 -10.01 -1.52
C GLY A 137 -5.53 -9.49 -2.16
N ARG A 138 -5.01 -8.33 -1.75
CA ARG A 138 -3.78 -7.79 -2.32
C ARG A 138 -2.54 -8.53 -1.86
N LEU A 139 -2.55 -8.96 -0.61
CA LEU A 139 -1.49 -9.77 -0.01
C LEU A 139 -1.41 -11.15 -0.68
N ARG A 140 -2.57 -11.76 -0.98
CA ARG A 140 -2.65 -12.99 -1.77
C ARG A 140 -2.01 -12.84 -3.16
N GLN A 141 -2.26 -11.73 -3.85
CA GLN A 141 -1.67 -11.47 -5.17
C GLN A 141 -0.14 -11.33 -5.11
N SER A 142 0.42 -10.65 -4.10
CA SER A 142 1.89 -10.57 -3.93
C SER A 142 2.52 -11.91 -3.59
N VAL A 143 1.86 -12.74 -2.78
CA VAL A 143 2.30 -14.11 -2.49
C VAL A 143 2.30 -14.96 -3.77
N GLY A 144 1.26 -14.86 -4.60
CA GLY A 144 1.17 -15.55 -5.89
C GLY A 144 2.31 -15.17 -6.84
N LEU A 145 2.61 -13.87 -6.97
CA LEU A 145 3.76 -13.40 -7.76
C LEU A 145 5.09 -13.91 -7.20
N GLY A 146 5.24 -13.91 -5.87
CA GLY A 146 6.43 -14.45 -5.21
C GLY A 146 6.66 -15.93 -5.51
N LEU A 147 5.59 -16.74 -5.43
CA LEU A 147 5.61 -18.15 -5.79
C LEU A 147 5.93 -18.37 -7.27
N LEU A 148 5.34 -17.58 -8.17
CA LEU A 148 5.63 -17.64 -9.60
C LEU A 148 7.12 -17.38 -9.86
N LEU A 149 7.67 -16.32 -9.27
CA LEU A 149 9.08 -15.97 -9.40
C LEU A 149 9.99 -17.08 -8.85
N LEU A 150 9.64 -17.65 -7.70
CA LEU A 150 10.38 -18.76 -7.11
C LEU A 150 10.36 -20.00 -8.04
N THR A 151 9.21 -20.28 -8.65
CA THR A 151 9.04 -21.40 -9.60
C THR A 151 9.91 -21.20 -10.85
N VAL A 152 9.91 -19.99 -11.42
CA VAL A 152 10.75 -19.61 -12.57
C VAL A 152 12.24 -19.65 -12.21
N ALA A 153 12.61 -19.21 -11.00
CA ALA A 153 13.99 -19.21 -10.53
C ALA A 153 14.54 -20.64 -10.30
N LEU A 154 13.71 -21.52 -9.74
CA LEU A 154 14.07 -22.91 -9.43
C LEU A 154 14.01 -23.85 -10.64
N LEU A 155 13.37 -23.44 -11.75
CA LEU A 155 13.32 -24.22 -12.97
C LEU A 155 14.76 -24.53 -13.44
N PRO A 156 15.15 -25.82 -13.51
CA PRO A 156 16.51 -26.21 -13.83
C PRO A 156 16.88 -25.70 -15.21
N ARG A 157 18.04 -25.03 -15.31
CA ARG A 157 18.52 -24.39 -16.56
C ARG A 157 18.66 -25.38 -17.72
N GLN A 158 18.70 -26.67 -17.41
CA GLN A 158 18.95 -27.77 -18.35
C GLN A 158 17.74 -28.19 -19.18
N THR A 159 16.49 -27.99 -18.72
CA THR A 159 15.30 -28.46 -19.45
C THR A 159 15.10 -27.70 -20.77
N PHE A 160 15.57 -26.45 -20.86
CA PHE A 160 15.38 -25.63 -22.06
C PHE A 160 16.40 -25.89 -23.18
N TRP A 161 17.55 -26.50 -22.88
CA TRP A 161 18.63 -26.67 -23.86
C TRP A 161 18.74 -28.09 -24.43
N ARG A 162 18.20 -29.11 -23.75
CA ARG A 162 18.17 -30.48 -24.29
C ARG A 162 17.36 -30.60 -25.58
N SER A 163 16.25 -29.87 -25.71
CA SER A 163 15.41 -29.92 -26.92
C SER A 163 16.03 -29.30 -28.17
N ARG A 164 17.06 -28.44 -28.02
CA ARG A 164 17.73 -27.82 -29.19
C ARG A 164 18.81 -28.69 -29.79
N THR A 165 19.43 -29.57 -29.01
CA THR A 165 20.47 -30.47 -29.52
C THR A 165 19.87 -31.66 -30.25
N ASP A 166 18.71 -32.15 -29.82
CA ASP A 166 18.09 -33.34 -30.42
C ASP A 166 17.57 -33.07 -31.85
N LEU A 167 17.10 -31.85 -32.14
CA LEU A 167 16.68 -31.44 -33.48
C LEU A 167 17.85 -31.25 -34.47
N ALA A 168 19.07 -31.04 -33.99
CA ALA A 168 20.22 -30.87 -34.87
C ALA A 168 20.78 -32.21 -35.38
N THR A 169 20.55 -33.30 -34.64
CA THR A 169 21.02 -34.64 -35.00
C THR A 169 20.12 -35.38 -35.98
N GLU A 170 18.83 -35.04 -36.05
CA GLU A 170 17.86 -35.72 -36.94
C GLU A 170 17.92 -35.25 -38.41
N VAL A 171 18.52 -34.09 -38.70
CA VAL A 171 18.59 -33.53 -40.07
C VAL A 171 19.81 -34.04 -40.86
N VAL A 172 20.70 -34.81 -40.22
CA VAL A 172 21.97 -35.26 -40.81
C VAL A 172 21.94 -36.74 -41.23
N THR A 173 20.80 -37.43 -41.08
CA THR A 173 20.59 -38.82 -41.53
C THR A 173 19.53 -38.88 -42.62
#